data_AF-A0A940EJF7-F1
#
_entry.id   AF-A0A940EJF7-F1
#
_cell.length_a   1.000
_cell.length_b   1.000
_cell.length_c   1.000
_cell.angle_alpha   90.00
_cell.angle_beta   90.00
_cell.angle_gamma   90.00
#
_symmetry.space_group_name_H-M   'P 1'
#
loop_
_entity.id
_entity.type
_entity.pdbx_description
1 polymer ?
#
loop_
_entity_poly.entity_id
_entity_poly.type
_entity_poly.pdbx_seq_one_letter_code
_entity_poly.pdbx_strand_id
1 'polypeptide(L)' 'MLTVPAIRRDGTQISIQFSIVLLRGEDGDLQAVAAIMRDVTQDFEERKRLRRALRG' A
#
# COMPACT_ATOMS: atom_id res chain seq x y z
N MET A 1 8.37 -1.04 -4.24
CA MET A 1 7.23 -0.34 -3.63
C MET A 1 7.26 -0.61 -2.13
N LEU A 2 6.99 0.40 -1.30
CA LEU A 2 6.94 0.23 0.15
C LEU A 2 5.64 -0.50 0.51
N THR A 3 5.74 -1.58 1.28
CA THR A 3 4.59 -2.26 1.87
C THR A 3 4.42 -1.77 3.29
N VAL A 4 3.25 -1.20 3.61
CA VAL A 4 2.95 -0.61 4.92
C VAL A 4 1.65 -1.16 5.49
N PRO A 5 1.49 -1.17 6.82
CA PRO A 5 0.23 -1.57 7.44
C PRO A 5 -0.85 -0.48 7.24
N ALA A 6 -2.09 -0.90 7.04
CA ALA A 6 -3.29 -0.07 7.08
C ALA A 6 -4.41 -0.78 7.84
N ILE A 7 -5.43 -0.04 8.25
CA ILE A 7 -6.54 -0.55 9.06
C ILE A 7 -7.84 -0.36 8.27
N ARG A 8 -8.61 -1.43 8.06
CA ARG A 8 -9.96 -1.36 7.50
C ARG A 8 -10.94 -0.75 8.48
N ARG A 9 -12.10 -0.32 7.99
CA ARG A 9 -13.18 0.21 8.84
C ARG A 9 -13.60 -0.75 9.96
N ASP A 10 -13.52 -2.06 9.72
CA ASP A 10 -13.85 -3.11 10.69
C ASP A 10 -12.74 -3.37 11.74
N GLY A 11 -11.62 -2.66 11.66
CA GLY A 11 -10.46 -2.83 12.56
C GLY A 11 -9.43 -3.84 12.07
N THR A 12 -9.68 -4.55 10.97
CA THR A 12 -8.73 -5.53 10.42
C THR A 12 -7.50 -4.83 9.86
N GLN A 13 -6.32 -5.26 10.31
CA GLN A 13 -5.05 -4.80 9.74
C GLN A 13 -4.75 -5.52 8.41
N ILE A 14 -4.32 -4.75 7.41
CA ILE A 14 -3.88 -5.22 6.10
C ILE A 14 -2.53 -4.67 5.72
N SER A 15 -1.85 -5.35 4.79
CA SER A 15 -0.67 -4.83 4.12
C SER A 15 -1.09 -4.19 2.80
N ILE A 16 -0.76 -2.92 2.63
CA ILE A 16 -1.03 -2.19 1.39
C ILE A 16 0.24 -1.72 0.71
N GLN A 17 0.13 -1.51 -0.60
CA GLN A 17 1.04 -0.69 -1.38
C GLN A 17 0.26 0.49 -1.95
N PHE A 18 0.90 1.64 -2.03
CA PHE A 18 0.26 2.82 -2.59
C PHE A 18 1.20 3.66 -3.44
N SER A 19 0.61 4.40 -4.36
CA SER A 19 1.26 5.50 -5.08
C SER A 19 0.46 6.77 -4.84
N ILE A 20 1.18 7.90 -4.79
CA ILE A 20 0.60 9.23 -4.66
C ILE A 20 0.92 10.01 -5.92
N VAL A 21 -0.08 10.72 -6.44
CA VAL A 21 0.07 11.65 -7.57
C VAL A 21 -0.47 13.01 -7.15
N LEU A 22 0.32 14.05 -7.41
CA LEU A 22 -0.12 15.43 -7.26
C LEU A 22 -0.86 15.84 -8.53
N LEU A 23 -2.11 16.27 -8.38
CA LEU A 23 -2.92 16.79 -9.48
C LEU A 23 -2.74 18.31 -9.50
N ARG A 24 -2.24 18.81 -10.61
CA ARG A 24 -1.99 20.24 -10.82
C ARG A 24 -3.01 20.82 -11.81
N GLY A 25 -3.42 22.07 -11.57
CA GLY A 25 -4.27 22.82 -12.48
C GLY A 25 -3.49 23.29 -13.70
N GLU A 26 -4.20 23.95 -14.63
CA GLU A 26 -3.60 24.49 -15.86
C GLU A 26 -2.47 25.49 -15.58
N ASP A 27 -2.56 26.21 -14.45
CA ASP A 27 -1.57 27.18 -13.99
C ASP A 27 -0.40 26.54 -13.21
N GLY A 28 -0.37 25.21 -13.08
CA GLY A 28 0.66 24.45 -12.35
C GLY A 28 0.50 24.44 -10.82
N ASP A 29 -0.54 25.09 -10.31
CA ASP A 29 -0.94 25.12 -8.91
C ASP A 29 -1.37 23.72 -8.42
N LEU A 30 -1.18 23.44 -7.13
CA LEU A 30 -1.60 22.16 -6.54
C LEU A 30 -3.12 22.19 -6.28
N GLN A 31 -3.89 21.43 -7.06
CA GLN A 31 -5.33 21.33 -6.93
C GLN A 31 -5.75 20.19 -6.00
N ALA A 32 -5.09 19.03 -6.09
CA ALA A 32 -5.44 17.85 -5.31
C ALA A 32 -4.29 16.84 -5.17
N VAL A 33 -4.50 15.88 -4.27
CA VAL A 33 -3.64 14.70 -4.11
C VAL A 33 -4.49 13.46 -4.34
N ALA A 34 -4.10 12.63 -5.29
CA ALA A 34 -4.70 11.34 -5.54
C ALA A 34 -3.81 10.22 -4.98
N ALA A 35 -4.42 9.20 -4.40
CA ALA A 35 -3.72 8.01 -3.95
C ALA A 35 -4.36 6.76 -4.56
N ILE A 36 -3.53 5.86 -5.08
CA ILE A 36 -3.95 4.53 -5.52
C ILE A 36 -3.52 3.55 -4.44
N MET A 37 -4.49 2.90 -3.80
CA MET A 37 -4.26 1.94 -2.72
C MET A 37 -4.49 0.52 -3.24
N ARG A 38 -3.54 -0.39 -3.04
CA ARG A 38 -3.65 -1.82 -3.38
C ARG A 38 -3.48 -2.66 -2.13
N ASP A 39 -4.45 -3.51 -1.84
CA ASP A 39 -4.29 -4.57 -0.84
C ASP A 39 -3.35 -5.65 -1.38
N VAL A 40 -2.26 -5.90 -0.65
CA VAL A 40 -1.25 -6.92 -0.96
C VAL A 40 -1.08 -7.90 0.20
N THR A 41 -2.07 -8.01 1.08
CA THR A 41 -2.01 -8.86 2.29
C THR A 41 -1.70 -10.31 1.96
N GLN A 42 -2.29 -10.86 0.89
CA GLN A 42 -2.06 -12.24 0.47
C GLN A 42 -0.62 -12.48 0.01
N ASP A 43 -0.10 -11.67 -0.91
CA ASP A 43 1.29 -11.77 -1.40
C ASP A 43 2.30 -11.56 -0.27
N PHE A 44 2.02 -10.62 0.64
CA PHE A 44 2.86 -10.35 1.80
C PHE A 44 2.97 -11.56 2.74
N GLU A 45 1.85 -12.17 3.12
CA GLU A 45 1.85 -13.34 4.01
C GLU A 45 2.49 -14.56 3.34
N GLU A 46 2.30 -14.76 2.04
CA GLU A 46 2.96 -15.84 1.32
C GLU A 46 4.49 -15.67 1.30
N ARG A 47 4.98 -14.48 0.94
CA ARG A 47 6.43 -14.17 0.97
C ARG A 47 7.02 -14.36 2.37
N LYS A 48 6.29 -13.95 3.40
CA LYS A 48 6.70 -14.11 4.79
C LYS A 48 6.76 -15.58 5.20
N ARG A 49 5.81 -16.40 4.75
CA ARG A 49 5.81 -17.87 4.96
C ARG A 49 7.01 -18.51 4.28
N LEU A 50 7.24 -18.21 3.01
CA LEU A 50 8.40 -18.71 2.25
C LEU A 50 9.72 -18.31 2.92
N ARG A 51 9.85 -17.05 3.35
CA ARG A 51 11.05 -16.59 4.07
C ARG A 51 11.27 -17.28 5.42
N ARG A 52 10.20 -17.69 6.11
CA ARG A 52 10.30 -18.46 7.36
C ARG A 52 10.74 -19.90 7.08
N ALA A 53 10.20 -20.53 6.04
CA ALA A 53 10.56 -21.88 5.64
C ALA A 53 12.04 -22.01 5.22
N LEU A 54 12.62 -20.96 4.62
CA LEU A 54 14.05 -20.93 4.24
C LEU A 54 15.01 -20.64 5.41
N ARG A 55 14.50 -20.38 6.63
CA ARG A 55 15.29 -20.08 7.83
C ARG A 55 15.30 -21.23 8.85
N GLY A 56 14.56 -22.30 8.60
CA GLY A 56 14.59 -23.55 9.37
C GLY A 56 15.36 -24.62 8.61
#